data_AF-A0A929Z7X4-F1
#
_entry.id   AF-A0A929Z7X4-F1
#
_cell.length_a   1.000
_cell.length_b   1.000
_cell.length_c   1.000
_cell.angle_alpha   90.00
_cell.angle_beta   90.00
_cell.angle_gamma   90.00
#
_symmetry.space_group_name_H-M   'P 1'
#
loop_
_entity.id
_entity.type
_entity.pdbx_description
1 polymer ?
#
loop_
_entity_poly.entity_id
_entity_poly.type
_entity_poly.pdbx_seq_one_letter_code
_entity_poly.pdbx_strand_id
1 'polypeptide(L)'
;MFTLSSRGLTAACTLLLAAAALSGCSDERLSPHSVVDAGTEHHSDSELDRWIRDSITRPYGIEVVYRQENHAGATTDRIYPPRLEQVRPVLEAFRRLCLESFAADGLDRPNLLLGRAPLRLQLYGGAFRDENGMARLYLPSAGSTAEMALFNVNAFAA
;
A
#
# COMPACT_ATOMS: atom_id res chain seq x y z
N MET A 1 46.92 41.12 45.82
CA MET A 1 47.73 40.31 44.88
C MET A 1 46.96 39.04 44.60
N PHE A 2 46.41 38.86 43.39
CA PHE A 2 46.34 37.60 42.65
C PHE A 2 45.89 37.96 41.24
N THR A 3 46.85 38.07 40.34
CA THR A 3 46.64 38.29 38.91
C THR A 3 46.09 37.01 38.31
N LEU A 4 44.80 36.99 37.96
CA LEU A 4 44.19 35.83 37.32
C LEU A 4 44.67 35.77 35.87
N SER A 5 45.63 34.88 35.60
CA SER A 5 46.20 34.61 34.28
C SER A 5 45.13 34.21 33.26
N SER A 6 45.28 34.60 31.97
CA SER A 6 44.29 34.30 30.90
C SER A 6 44.05 32.80 30.68
N ARG A 7 44.93 31.95 31.20
CA ARG A 7 44.81 30.48 31.23
C ARG A 7 43.80 29.99 32.27
N GLY A 8 43.54 30.75 33.33
CA GLY A 8 42.54 30.44 34.36
C GLY A 8 41.12 30.80 33.94
N LEU A 9 40.97 31.87 33.14
CA LEU A 9 39.69 32.30 32.58
C LEU A 9 39.18 31.32 31.51
N THR A 10 40.09 30.82 30.67
CA THR A 10 39.76 29.79 29.66
C THR A 10 39.41 28.45 30.29
N ALA A 11 40.11 28.03 31.35
CA ALA A 11 39.77 26.82 32.11
C ALA A 11 38.42 26.91 32.84
N ALA A 12 38.08 28.08 33.39
CA ALA A 12 36.76 28.30 33.99
C ALA A 12 35.64 28.26 32.94
N CYS A 13 35.85 28.87 31.77
CA CYS A 13 34.89 28.84 30.66
C CYS A 13 34.69 27.44 30.08
N THR A 14 35.75 26.64 29.92
CA THR A 14 35.62 25.25 29.44
C THR A 14 34.91 24.35 30.44
N LEU A 15 35.12 24.55 31.74
CA LEU A 15 34.41 23.82 32.79
C LEU A 15 32.91 24.16 32.84
N LEU A 16 32.56 25.44 32.65
CA LEU A 16 31.18 25.91 32.58
C LEU A 16 30.43 25.38 31.34
N LEU A 17 31.09 25.34 30.17
CA LEU A 17 30.50 24.73 28.97
C LEU A 17 30.30 23.21 29.13
N ALA A 18 31.24 22.51 29.77
CA ALA A 18 31.12 21.08 30.01
C ALA A 18 29.98 20.73 30.98
N ALA A 19 29.75 21.56 32.01
CA ALA A 19 28.65 21.37 32.95
C ALA A 19 27.26 21.59 32.31
N ALA A 20 27.15 22.56 31.39
CA ALA A 20 25.91 22.83 30.65
C ALA A 20 25.53 21.71 29.66
N ALA A 21 26.51 20.97 29.15
CA ALA A 21 26.27 19.84 28.24
C ALA A 21 25.65 18.60 28.93
N LEU A 22 25.76 18.51 30.26
CA LEU A 22 25.29 17.36 31.05
C LEU A 22 23.83 17.51 31.53
N SER A 23 23.24 18.71 31.44
CA SER A 23 21.85 18.96 31.86
C SER A 23 20.79 18.73 30.77
N GLY A 24 21.19 18.21 29.60
CA GLY A 24 20.31 18.07 28.42
C GLY A 24 19.48 16.78 28.36
N CYS A 25 19.60 15.88 29.34
CA CYS A 25 18.83 14.63 29.36
C CYS A 25 17.61 14.81 30.28
N SER A 26 16.56 15.44 29.74
CA SER A 26 15.22 15.30 30.30
C SER A 26 14.57 14.09 29.63
N ASP A 27 13.84 13.27 30.37
CA ASP A 27 13.04 12.20 29.74
C ASP A 27 11.81 12.85 29.07
N GLU A 28 11.96 13.29 27.81
CA GLU A 28 10.79 13.64 26.99
C GLU A 28 9.96 12.39 26.71
N ARG A 29 8.88 12.24 27.49
CA ARG A 29 7.90 11.18 27.30
C ARG A 29 7.12 11.45 26.02
N LEU A 30 7.42 10.67 24.99
CA LEU A 30 6.70 10.70 23.71
C LEU A 30 5.20 10.46 23.95
N SER A 31 4.35 11.24 23.28
CA SER A 31 2.91 10.98 23.26
C SER A 31 2.65 9.59 22.68
N PRO A 32 1.71 8.80 23.24
CA PRO A 32 1.35 7.49 22.68
C PRO A 32 0.73 7.60 21.28
N HIS A 33 0.34 8.81 20.87
CA HIS A 33 -0.11 9.11 19.53
C HIS A 33 1.06 9.71 18.73
N SER A 34 1.46 9.00 17.68
CA SER A 34 2.43 9.49 16.70
C SER A 34 1.82 10.67 15.93
N VAL A 35 2.55 11.77 15.86
CA VAL A 35 2.22 12.93 15.00
C VAL A 35 2.78 12.78 13.58
N VAL A 36 3.49 11.68 13.30
CA VAL A 36 3.75 11.25 11.93
C VAL A 36 2.42 10.73 11.40
N ASP A 37 1.83 11.49 10.47
CA ASP A 37 0.74 11.05 9.61
C ASP A 37 1.24 9.88 8.75
N ALA A 38 1.32 8.71 9.35
CA ALA A 38 1.45 7.47 8.62
C ALA A 38 0.12 7.33 7.89
N GLY A 39 0.09 7.64 6.59
CA GLY A 39 -1.09 7.59 5.71
C GLY A 39 -1.88 6.26 5.71
N THR A 40 -1.47 5.31 6.54
CA THR A 40 -2.31 4.24 7.08
C THR A 40 -3.35 4.79 8.05
N GLU A 41 -4.45 5.31 7.53
CA GLU A 41 -5.71 5.21 8.26
C GLU A 41 -5.86 3.75 8.71
N HIS A 42 -5.93 3.49 10.02
CA HIS A 42 -6.26 2.16 10.54
C HIS A 42 -7.72 1.87 10.18
N HIS A 43 -7.93 1.41 8.95
CA HIS A 43 -9.25 1.03 8.50
C HIS A 43 -9.67 -0.24 9.24
N SER A 44 -10.81 -0.19 9.93
CA SER A 44 -11.42 -1.38 10.51
C SER A 44 -11.73 -2.41 9.42
N ASP A 45 -11.34 -3.66 9.63
CA ASP A 45 -11.62 -4.81 8.75
C ASP A 45 -13.13 -4.89 8.43
N SER A 46 -13.51 -4.44 7.22
CA SER A 46 -14.90 -4.50 6.77
C SER A 46 -15.33 -5.95 6.46
N GLU A 47 -16.63 -6.19 6.30
CA GLU A 47 -17.11 -7.49 5.83
C GLU A 47 -16.50 -7.88 4.47
N LEU A 48 -16.35 -6.88 3.58
CA LEU A 48 -15.70 -7.05 2.29
C LEU A 48 -14.24 -7.46 2.44
N ASP A 49 -13.48 -6.82 3.32
CA ASP A 49 -12.06 -7.14 3.57
C ASP A 49 -11.90 -8.58 4.09
N ARG A 50 -12.77 -8.99 5.01
CA ARG A 50 -12.82 -10.37 5.52
C ARG A 50 -13.13 -11.35 4.40
N TRP A 51 -14.14 -11.06 3.58
CA TRP A 51 -14.51 -11.91 2.46
C TRP A 51 -13.39 -12.06 1.43
N ILE A 52 -12.72 -10.96 1.07
CA ILE A 52 -11.56 -10.96 0.15
C ILE A 52 -10.44 -11.83 0.74
N ARG A 53 -10.10 -11.63 2.01
CA ARG A 53 -9.05 -12.40 2.67
C ARG A 53 -9.33 -13.89 2.63
N ASP A 54 -10.55 -14.29 2.98
CA ASP A 54 -10.89 -15.71 3.16
C ASP A 54 -11.17 -16.40 1.82
N SER A 55 -11.67 -15.67 0.81
CA SER A 55 -12.05 -16.24 -0.50
C SER A 55 -10.95 -16.14 -1.57
N ILE A 56 -10.04 -15.18 -1.44
CA ILE A 56 -9.03 -14.87 -2.48
C ILE A 56 -7.61 -14.90 -1.92
N THR A 57 -7.32 -14.11 -0.88
CA THR A 57 -5.94 -13.96 -0.42
C THR A 57 -5.39 -15.22 0.23
N ARG A 58 -6.13 -15.87 1.15
CA ARG A 58 -5.67 -17.10 1.79
C ARG A 58 -5.55 -18.29 0.82
N PRO A 59 -6.54 -18.55 -0.07
CA PRO A 59 -6.47 -19.73 -0.93
C PRO A 59 -5.46 -19.62 -2.07
N TYR A 60 -5.26 -18.40 -2.60
CA TYR A 60 -4.47 -18.20 -3.82
C TYR A 60 -3.20 -17.36 -3.62
N GLY A 61 -2.99 -16.77 -2.44
CA GLY A 61 -1.85 -15.90 -2.17
C GLY A 61 -1.91 -14.56 -2.91
N ILE A 62 -3.10 -14.12 -3.31
CA ILE A 62 -3.31 -12.91 -4.10
C ILE A 62 -3.73 -11.75 -3.19
N GLU A 63 -2.94 -10.68 -3.18
CA GLU A 63 -3.31 -9.42 -2.54
C GLU A 63 -4.31 -8.67 -3.43
N VAL A 64 -5.38 -8.12 -2.84
CA VAL A 64 -6.37 -7.32 -3.58
C VAL A 64 -6.33 -5.89 -3.08
N VAL A 65 -6.02 -4.96 -3.98
CA VAL A 65 -5.93 -3.53 -3.72
C VAL A 65 -7.07 -2.84 -4.45
N TYR A 66 -8.10 -2.43 -3.71
CA TYR A 66 -9.24 -1.69 -4.24
C TYR A 66 -9.40 -0.30 -3.62
N ARG A 67 -8.72 -0.02 -2.51
CA ARG A 67 -8.57 1.32 -1.94
C ARG A 67 -7.21 1.84 -2.41
N GLN A 68 -7.23 2.87 -3.24
CA GLN A 68 -6.00 3.46 -3.74
C GLN A 68 -5.60 4.58 -2.76
N GLU A 69 -4.46 4.45 -2.09
CA GLU A 69 -3.83 5.60 -1.44
C GLU A 69 -3.37 6.56 -2.55
N ASN A 70 -3.65 7.84 -2.37
CA ASN A 70 -3.46 8.92 -3.35
C ASN A 70 -2.30 8.63 -4.31
N HIS A 71 -2.63 8.17 -5.52
CA HIS A 71 -1.62 7.89 -6.53
C HIS A 71 -1.04 9.23 -6.95
N ALA A 72 0.11 9.58 -6.37
CA ALA A 72 0.86 10.78 -6.68
C ALA A 72 1.13 10.83 -8.20
N GLY A 73 0.32 11.63 -8.91
CA GLY A 73 0.65 12.09 -10.26
C GLY A 73 0.24 11.20 -11.43
N ALA A 74 -0.68 10.24 -11.29
CA ALA A 74 -1.36 9.69 -12.46
C ALA A 74 -2.40 10.71 -12.95
N THR A 75 -1.95 11.67 -13.75
CA THR A 75 -2.72 12.77 -14.37
C THR A 75 -3.70 12.26 -15.43
N THR A 76 -4.46 11.21 -15.13
CA THR A 76 -5.56 10.72 -15.96
C THR A 76 -6.78 10.62 -15.08
N ASP A 77 -7.81 11.39 -15.43
CA ASP A 77 -9.12 11.54 -14.77
C ASP A 77 -9.93 10.21 -14.63
N ARG A 78 -9.27 9.07 -14.80
CA ARG A 78 -9.84 7.74 -15.05
C ARG A 78 -9.23 6.64 -14.17
N ILE A 79 -8.13 6.93 -13.46
CA ILE A 79 -7.52 6.02 -12.49
C ILE A 79 -7.98 6.46 -11.10
N TYR A 80 -9.05 5.84 -10.63
CA TYR A 80 -9.66 6.14 -9.34
C TYR A 80 -10.24 4.86 -8.70
N PRO A 81 -10.45 4.84 -7.37
CA PRO A 81 -10.99 3.67 -6.68
C PRO A 81 -12.35 3.23 -7.25
N PRO A 82 -12.61 1.92 -7.36
CA PRO A 82 -13.94 1.41 -7.70
C PRO A 82 -14.98 1.76 -6.63
N ARG A 83 -16.25 1.73 -7.03
CA ARG A 83 -17.41 1.73 -6.13
C ARG A 83 -17.40 0.44 -5.30
N LEU A 84 -17.57 0.57 -3.98
CA LEU A 84 -17.45 -0.56 -3.05
C LEU A 84 -18.41 -1.70 -3.38
N GLU A 85 -19.63 -1.37 -3.80
CA GLU A 85 -20.66 -2.31 -4.20
C GLU A 85 -20.30 -3.13 -5.45
N GLN A 86 -19.36 -2.66 -6.27
CA GLN A 86 -18.90 -3.35 -7.49
C GLN A 86 -17.66 -4.22 -7.25
N VAL A 87 -16.95 -4.03 -6.13
CA VAL A 87 -15.72 -4.77 -5.83
C VAL A 87 -16.00 -6.27 -5.71
N ARG A 88 -16.98 -6.64 -4.87
CA ARG A 88 -17.29 -8.05 -4.63
C ARG A 88 -17.80 -8.78 -5.88
N PRO A 89 -18.79 -8.27 -6.65
CA PRO A 89 -19.25 -8.94 -7.87
C PRO A 89 -18.14 -9.21 -8.88
N VAL A 90 -17.24 -8.23 -9.11
CA VAL A 90 -16.11 -8.41 -10.03
C VAL A 90 -15.14 -9.47 -9.51
N LEU A 91 -14.83 -9.44 -8.22
CA LEU A 91 -13.92 -10.41 -7.62
C LEU A 91 -14.51 -11.84 -7.57
N GLU A 92 -15.82 -11.98 -7.38
CA GLU A 92 -16.52 -13.26 -7.51
C GLU A 92 -16.42 -13.80 -8.94
N ALA A 93 -16.67 -12.94 -9.94
CA ALA A 93 -16.52 -13.31 -11.34
C ALA A 93 -15.07 -13.68 -11.69
N PHE A 94 -14.09 -12.89 -11.26
CA PHE A 94 -12.67 -13.18 -11.45
C PHE A 94 -12.28 -14.52 -10.80
N ARG A 95 -12.67 -14.75 -9.55
CA ARG A 95 -12.39 -16.01 -8.86
C ARG A 95 -12.96 -17.19 -9.64
N ARG A 96 -14.22 -17.12 -10.08
CA ARG A 96 -14.86 -18.22 -10.79
C ARG A 96 -14.28 -18.47 -12.19
N LEU A 97 -14.08 -17.41 -12.96
CA LEU A 97 -13.67 -17.50 -14.36
C LEU A 97 -12.16 -17.69 -14.54
N CYS A 98 -11.36 -17.14 -13.64
CA CYS A 98 -9.90 -17.11 -13.78
C CYS A 98 -9.18 -18.01 -12.80
N LEU A 99 -9.72 -18.31 -11.61
CA LEU A 99 -9.01 -19.14 -10.62
C LEU A 99 -9.62 -20.55 -10.53
N GLU A 100 -10.92 -20.64 -10.28
CA GLU A 100 -11.62 -21.92 -10.10
C GLU A 100 -11.72 -22.70 -11.42
N SER A 101 -11.85 -22.03 -12.55
CA SER A 101 -11.90 -22.66 -13.87
C SER A 101 -10.67 -23.52 -14.18
N PHE A 102 -9.49 -23.17 -13.65
CA PHE A 102 -8.25 -23.92 -13.80
C PHE A 102 -7.99 -24.93 -12.67
N ALA A 103 -8.86 -24.95 -11.66
CA ALA A 103 -8.87 -25.92 -10.58
C ALA A 103 -9.99 -26.97 -10.76
N ALA A 104 -10.74 -26.92 -11.86
CA ALA A 104 -11.83 -27.83 -12.14
C ALA A 104 -11.33 -29.27 -12.39
N ASP A 105 -12.10 -30.24 -11.91
CA ASP A 105 -11.84 -31.66 -12.16
C ASP A 105 -11.93 -31.98 -13.66
N GLY A 106 -11.08 -32.90 -14.13
CA GLY A 106 -11.09 -33.34 -15.53
C GLY A 106 -10.20 -32.51 -16.48
N LEU A 107 -9.43 -31.55 -15.96
CA LEU A 107 -8.38 -30.88 -16.73
C LEU A 107 -7.13 -31.76 -16.83
N ASP A 108 -6.52 -31.82 -18.01
CA ASP A 108 -5.26 -32.54 -18.27
C ASP A 108 -4.08 -32.03 -17.40
N ARG A 109 -4.19 -30.81 -16.86
CA ARG A 109 -3.18 -30.14 -16.04
C ARG A 109 -3.85 -29.46 -14.84
N PRO A 110 -4.22 -30.22 -13.79
CA PRO A 110 -4.69 -29.59 -12.56
C PRO A 110 -3.61 -28.66 -11.99
N ASN A 111 -4.01 -27.54 -11.40
CA ASN A 111 -3.12 -26.55 -10.78
C ASN A 111 -2.22 -25.77 -11.75
N LEU A 112 -2.62 -25.59 -13.03
CA LEU A 112 -1.84 -24.83 -14.02
C LEU A 112 -1.41 -23.43 -13.54
N LEU A 113 -2.24 -22.79 -12.70
CA LEU A 113 -2.00 -21.45 -12.18
C LEU A 113 -1.12 -21.40 -10.93
N LEU A 114 -0.75 -22.54 -10.35
CA LEU A 114 0.11 -22.59 -9.17
C LEU A 114 1.48 -21.98 -9.52
N GLY A 115 1.85 -20.88 -8.85
CA GLY A 115 3.08 -20.12 -9.14
C GLY A 115 3.03 -19.25 -10.39
N ARG A 116 1.88 -19.16 -11.08
CA ARG A 116 1.67 -18.30 -12.26
C ARG A 116 0.53 -17.29 -12.09
N ALA A 117 -0.24 -17.41 -11.02
CA ALA A 117 -1.23 -16.41 -10.63
C ALA A 117 -0.55 -15.06 -10.31
N PRO A 118 -1.25 -13.94 -10.53
CA PRO A 118 -0.75 -12.64 -10.07
C PRO A 118 -0.61 -12.64 -8.55
N LEU A 119 0.44 -12.01 -8.04
CA LEU A 119 0.61 -11.79 -6.60
C LEU A 119 -0.28 -10.65 -6.09
N ARG A 120 -0.67 -9.72 -6.97
CA ARG A 120 -1.49 -8.57 -6.63
C ARG A 120 -2.49 -8.24 -7.73
N LEU A 121 -3.74 -7.99 -7.33
CA LEU A 121 -4.82 -7.46 -8.15
C LEU A 121 -5.14 -6.03 -7.76
N GLN A 122 -5.09 -5.11 -8.71
CA GLN A 122 -5.32 -3.69 -8.48
C GLN A 122 -6.58 -3.26 -9.22
N LEU A 123 -7.60 -2.83 -8.47
CA LEU A 123 -8.92 -2.53 -9.02
C LEU A 123 -9.08 -1.03 -9.27
N TYR A 124 -9.63 -0.70 -10.42
CA TYR A 124 -9.89 0.67 -10.85
C TYR A 124 -11.31 0.80 -11.40
N GLY A 125 -12.00 1.86 -10.99
CA GLY A 125 -13.38 2.11 -11.38
C GLY A 125 -13.54 2.38 -12.87
N GLY A 126 -12.61 3.12 -13.47
CA GLY A 126 -12.65 3.55 -14.87
C GLY A 126 -11.79 2.73 -15.83
N ALA A 127 -11.95 3.01 -17.12
CA ALA A 127 -11.11 2.48 -18.19
C ALA A 127 -9.78 3.23 -18.24
N PHE A 128 -8.69 2.49 -18.37
CA PHE A 128 -7.41 3.06 -18.76
C PHE A 128 -7.22 2.89 -20.27
N ARG A 129 -7.01 3.99 -20.99
CA ARG A 129 -6.87 4.02 -22.45
C ARG A 129 -5.55 4.68 -22.84
N ASP A 130 -4.97 4.24 -23.95
CA ASP A 130 -3.80 4.88 -24.54
C ASP A 130 -4.16 6.16 -25.32
N GLU A 131 -3.15 6.79 -25.92
CA GLU A 131 -3.29 8.01 -26.73
C GLU A 131 -4.22 7.82 -27.95
N ASN A 132 -4.38 6.58 -28.42
CA ASN A 132 -5.28 6.22 -29.52
C ASN A 132 -6.69 5.87 -29.03
N GLY A 133 -6.95 5.93 -27.72
CA GLY A 133 -8.21 5.57 -27.11
C GLY A 133 -8.41 4.06 -26.92
N MET A 134 -7.39 3.22 -27.14
CA MET A 134 -7.49 1.78 -26.96
C MET A 134 -7.38 1.39 -25.49
N ALA A 135 -8.24 0.48 -25.03
CA ALA A 135 -8.22 0.01 -23.64
C ALA A 135 -6.94 -0.76 -23.33
N ARG A 136 -6.32 -0.43 -22.20
CA ARG A 136 -5.10 -1.08 -21.71
C ARG A 136 -5.43 -2.06 -20.60
N LEU A 137 -4.71 -3.17 -20.58
CA LEU A 137 -4.85 -4.23 -19.58
C LEU A 137 -3.80 -4.16 -18.47
N TYR A 138 -2.86 -3.21 -18.56
CA TYR A 138 -1.78 -3.04 -17.59
C TYR A 138 -1.49 -1.56 -17.35
N LEU A 139 -1.00 -1.25 -16.14
CA LEU A 139 -0.42 0.04 -15.84
C LEU A 139 1.09 0.00 -16.15
N PRO A 140 1.65 0.96 -16.90
CA PRO A 140 3.10 1.10 -17.07
C PRO A 140 3.87 1.25 -15.77
N SER A 141 3.22 1.81 -14.75
CA SER A 141 3.77 2.03 -13.42
C SER A 141 3.74 0.78 -12.53
N ALA A 142 3.02 -0.28 -12.92
CA ALA A 142 3.06 -1.56 -12.23
C ALA A 142 4.45 -2.17 -12.48
N GLY A 143 5.34 -2.04 -11.50
CA GLY A 143 6.78 -2.33 -11.64
C GLY A 143 7.12 -3.81 -11.81
N SER A 144 6.12 -4.70 -11.86
CA SER A 144 6.30 -6.16 -11.92
C SER A 144 5.21 -6.85 -12.73
N THR A 145 5.58 -7.91 -13.45
CA THR A 145 4.65 -8.83 -14.12
C THR A 145 3.79 -9.63 -13.15
N ALA A 146 4.09 -9.56 -11.85
CA ALA A 146 3.30 -10.18 -10.79
C ALA A 146 2.06 -9.37 -10.39
N GLU A 147 1.91 -8.14 -10.90
CA GLU A 147 0.76 -7.29 -10.63
C GLU A 147 -0.18 -7.26 -11.85
N MET A 148 -1.48 -7.38 -11.60
CA MET A 148 -2.51 -7.31 -12.63
C MET A 148 -3.55 -6.24 -12.27
N ALA A 149 -3.89 -5.40 -13.24
CA ALA A 149 -4.89 -4.35 -13.06
C ALA A 149 -6.24 -4.76 -13.65
N LEU A 150 -7.30 -4.57 -12.87
CA LEU A 150 -8.68 -4.74 -13.30
C LEU A 150 -9.32 -3.36 -13.46
N PHE A 151 -9.55 -2.97 -14.71
CA PHE A 151 -10.18 -1.71 -15.07
C PHE A 151 -11.69 -1.86 -15.30
N ASN A 152 -12.41 -0.73 -15.37
CA ASN A 152 -13.85 -0.69 -15.61
C ASN A 152 -14.71 -1.43 -14.58
N VAL A 153 -14.24 -1.55 -13.33
CA VAL A 153 -14.99 -2.23 -12.28
C VAL A 153 -16.38 -1.60 -12.08
N ASN A 154 -16.52 -0.29 -12.25
CA ASN A 154 -17.80 0.40 -12.06
C ASN A 154 -18.82 0.16 -13.18
N ALA A 155 -18.37 -0.33 -14.33
CA ALA A 155 -19.23 -0.65 -15.47
C ALA A 155 -19.63 -2.14 -15.48
N PHE A 156 -19.23 -2.90 -14.46
CA PHE A 156 -19.55 -4.31 -14.35
C PHE A 156 -21.05 -4.51 -14.11
N ALA A 157 -21.65 -5.41 -14.90
CA ALA A 157 -23.02 -5.87 -14.75
C ALA A 157 -22.96 -7.38 -14.53
N ALA A 158 -23.42 -7.83 -13.36
CA ALA A 158 -23.46 -9.22 -12.96
C ALA A 158 -24.67 -9.97 -13.55
#